data_AF-A0AAN0SSA5-F1
#
_entry.id   AF-A0AAN0SSA5-F1
#
_cell.length_a   1.000
_cell.length_b   1.000
_cell.length_c   1.000
_cell.angle_alpha   90.00
_cell.angle_beta   90.00
_cell.angle_gamma   90.00
#
_symmetry.space_group_name_H-M   'P 1'
#
loop_
_entity.id
_entity.type
_entity.pdbx_description
1 polymer ?
#
loop_
_entity_poly.entity_id
_entity_poly.type
_entity_poly.pdbx_seq_one_letter_code
_entity_poly.pdbx_strand_id
1 'polypeptide(L)'
;MLLSELKPSHDYSKEGKYIVIKLWKRKNDYQEIIIDWFDYNPGNKFEWLIVRECQPNHRGKKKYTNYKLKNIHPIVKVQVQVFRKGGKEICV
;
A
#
# COMPACT_ATOMS: atom_id res chain seq x y z
N MET A 1 3.54 13.30 1.06
CA MET A 1 3.67 12.79 2.45
C MET A 1 4.77 11.77 2.48
N LEU A 2 5.49 11.66 3.59
CA LEU A 2 6.44 10.59 3.85
C LEU A 2 5.70 9.37 4.41
N LEU A 3 6.18 8.16 4.12
CA LEU A 3 5.63 6.93 4.68
C LEU A 3 5.66 6.95 6.22
N SER A 4 6.71 7.54 6.81
CA SER A 4 6.87 7.69 8.27
C SER A 4 5.86 8.63 8.92
N GLU A 5 5.16 9.45 8.15
CA GLU A 5 4.08 10.32 8.65
C GLU A 5 2.73 9.59 8.74
N LEU A 6 2.66 8.38 8.17
CA LEU A 6 1.46 7.56 8.21
C LEU A 6 1.45 6.64 9.42
N LYS A 7 0.26 6.36 9.96
CA LYS A 7 0.06 5.41 11.04
C LYS A 7 0.23 3.97 10.52
N PRO A 8 1.22 3.21 11.01
CA PRO A 8 1.34 1.78 10.71
C PRO A 8 0.24 0.98 11.41
N SER A 9 -0.02 -0.23 10.92
CA SER A 9 -1.07 -1.12 11.45
C SER A 9 -2.49 -0.53 11.40
N HIS A 10 -2.70 0.51 10.58
CA HIS A 10 -3.97 1.22 10.44
C HIS A 10 -4.66 0.90 9.11
N ASP A 11 -5.98 0.67 9.17
CA ASP A 11 -6.79 0.34 8.00
C ASP A 11 -7.39 1.60 7.39
N TYR A 12 -6.73 2.14 6.36
CA TYR A 12 -7.13 3.37 5.68
C TYR A 12 -8.40 3.19 4.85
N SER A 13 -8.76 1.96 4.47
CA SER A 13 -10.02 1.72 3.75
C SER A 13 -11.25 2.03 4.61
N LYS A 14 -11.15 1.90 5.93
CA LYS A 14 -12.23 2.29 6.87
C LYS A 14 -12.51 3.80 6.87
N GLU A 15 -11.55 4.60 6.40
CA GLU A 15 -11.72 6.04 6.20
C GLU A 15 -12.08 6.39 4.76
N GLY A 16 -12.37 5.41 3.92
CA GLY A 16 -12.56 5.60 2.49
C GLY A 16 -11.29 6.14 1.83
N LYS A 17 -10.10 5.70 2.26
CA LYS A 17 -8.81 6.12 1.70
C LYS A 17 -8.01 4.91 1.21
N TYR A 18 -7.01 5.19 0.39
CA TYR A 18 -5.94 4.26 0.05
C TYR A 18 -4.61 4.98 -0.05
N ILE A 19 -3.53 4.22 -0.02
CA ILE A 19 -2.15 4.70 -0.11
C ILE A 19 -1.55 4.19 -1.41
N VAL A 20 -0.85 5.05 -2.14
CA VAL A 20 0.00 4.67 -3.27
C VAL A 20 1.44 4.70 -2.81
N ILE A 21 2.09 3.54 -2.86
CA ILE A 21 3.53 3.40 -2.63
C ILE A 21 4.25 3.22 -3.96
N LYS A 22 5.49 3.69 -4.06
CA LYS A 22 6.37 3.47 -5.21
C LYS A 22 7.46 2.48 -4.82
N LEU A 23 7.60 1.40 -5.58
CA LEU A 23 8.67 0.43 -5.44
C LEU A 23 9.71 0.61 -6.54
N TRP A 24 10.98 0.67 -6.15
CA TRP A 24 12.11 0.66 -7.08
C TRP A 24 12.23 -0.69 -7.79
N LYS A 25 12.16 -0.69 -9.12
CA LYS A 25 12.48 -1.86 -9.95
C LYS A 25 13.93 -1.82 -10.40
N ARG A 26 14.36 -0.68 -10.93
CA ARG A 26 15.70 -0.38 -11.44
C ARG A 26 16.00 1.10 -11.20
N LYS A 27 17.22 1.54 -11.50
CA LYS A 27 17.60 2.97 -11.38
C LYS A 27 16.64 3.82 -12.22
N ASN A 28 15.96 4.77 -11.59
CA ASN A 28 14.95 5.67 -12.18
C ASN A 28 13.66 5.01 -12.69
N ASP A 29 13.41 3.75 -12.36
CA ASP A 29 12.17 3.05 -12.71
C ASP A 29 11.44 2.56 -11.45
N TYR A 30 10.17 2.94 -11.35
CA TYR A 30 9.31 2.61 -10.22
C TYR A 30 8.00 1.99 -10.67
N GLN A 31 7.54 1.03 -9.88
CA GLN A 31 6.18 0.51 -9.95
C GLN A 31 5.35 1.11 -8.81
N GLU A 32 4.20 1.68 -9.14
CA GLU A 32 3.21 2.08 -8.13
C GLU A 32 2.38 0.86 -7.69
N ILE A 33 2.08 0.80 -6.40
CA ILE A 33 1.19 -0.19 -5.80
C ILE A 33 0.18 0.53 -4.92
N ILE A 34 -1.07 0.10 -5.03
CA ILE A 34 -2.20 0.63 -4.28
C ILE A 34 -2.48 -0.29 -3.09
N ILE A 35 -2.38 0.26 -1.89
CA ILE A 35 -2.54 -0.48 -0.63
C ILE A 35 -3.56 0.24 0.24
N ASP A 36 -4.23 -0.49 1.12
CA ASP A 36 -5.17 0.08 2.10
C ASP A 36 -4.73 -0.10 3.55
N TRP A 37 -3.64 -0.83 3.77
CA TRP A 37 -3.04 -1.09 5.07
C TRP A 37 -1.55 -1.44 4.90
N PHE A 38 -0.73 -1.08 5.89
CA PHE A 38 0.66 -1.50 5.98
C PHE A 38 1.14 -1.59 7.42
N ASP A 39 2.24 -2.30 7.63
CA ASP A 39 2.99 -2.29 8.90
C ASP A 39 4.48 -2.53 8.67
N TYR A 40 5.30 -2.15 9.66
CA TYR A 40 6.72 -2.42 9.68
C TYR A 40 6.97 -3.82 10.27
N ASN A 41 7.71 -4.64 9.54
CA ASN A 41 8.05 -5.99 9.96
C ASN A 41 9.58 -6.08 10.12
N PRO A 42 10.10 -6.14 11.36
CA PRO A 42 11.53 -6.30 11.62
C PRO A 42 11.96 -7.71 11.24
N GLY A 43 12.57 -7.88 10.07
CA GLY A 43 13.15 -9.15 9.65
C GLY A 43 14.59 -9.29 10.13
N ASN A 44 15.04 -10.52 10.40
CA ASN A 44 16.39 -10.81 10.92
C ASN A 44 17.56 -10.26 10.08
N LYS A 45 17.36 -10.06 8.76
CA LYS A 45 18.41 -9.58 7.84
C LYS A 45 18.05 -8.27 7.13
N PHE A 46 16.77 -7.91 7.09
CA PHE A 46 16.28 -6.74 6.37
C PHE A 46 15.04 -6.22 7.08
N GLU A 47 14.84 -4.91 7.05
CA GLU A 47 13.58 -4.29 7.39
C GLU A 47 12.59 -4.47 6.23
N TRP A 48 11.38 -4.88 6.56
CA TRP A 48 10.31 -5.11 5.61
C TRP A 48 9.13 -4.19 5.91
N LEU A 49 8.42 -3.81 4.86
CA LEU A 49 7.07 -3.30 4.94
C LEU A 49 6.13 -4.42 4.51
N ILE A 50 5.26 -4.86 5.42
CA ILE A 50 4.13 -5.69 5.03
C ILE A 50 3.01 -4.77 4.58
N VAL A 51 2.40 -5.07 3.43
CA VAL A 51 1.30 -4.28 2.89
C VAL A 51 0.13 -5.18 2.56
N ARG A 52 -1.08 -4.60 2.63
CA ARG A 52 -2.31 -5.20 2.11
C ARG A 52 -2.73 -4.45 0.86
N GLU A 53 -2.70 -5.12 -0.28
CA GLU A 53 -3.14 -4.53 -1.54
C GLU A 53 -4.64 -4.26 -1.48
N CYS A 54 -5.07 -3.11 -2.01
CA CYS A 54 -6.49 -2.76 -1.97
C CYS A 54 -7.33 -3.70 -2.83
N GLN A 55 -6.83 -4.06 -4.02
CA GLN A 55 -7.53 -4.98 -4.91
C GLN A 55 -7.43 -6.42 -4.37
N PRO A 56 -8.57 -7.13 -4.24
CA PRO A 56 -8.55 -8.54 -3.89
C PRO A 56 -7.91 -9.36 -5.01
N ASN A 57 -7.33 -10.50 -4.64
CA ASN A 57 -6.84 -11.46 -5.63
C ASN A 57 -7.98 -12.13 -6.40
N HIS A 58 -7.65 -12.98 -7.38
CA HIS A 58 -8.61 -13.74 -8.19
C HIS A 58 -9.60 -14.61 -7.37
N ARG A 59 -9.33 -14.84 -6.07
CA ARG A 59 -10.20 -15.57 -5.14
C ARG A 59 -11.02 -14.66 -4.23
N GLY A 60 -11.04 -13.35 -4.50
CA GLY A 60 -11.74 -12.36 -3.67
C GLY A 60 -11.08 -12.06 -2.32
N LYS A 61 -9.88 -12.61 -2.03
CA LYS A 61 -9.19 -12.40 -0.75
C LYS A 61 -8.23 -11.22 -0.84
N LYS A 62 -8.15 -10.43 0.24
CA LYS A 62 -7.12 -9.39 0.39
C LYS A 62 -5.74 -10.03 0.30
N LYS A 63 -4.88 -9.44 -0.52
CA LYS A 63 -3.51 -9.93 -0.75
C LYS A 63 -2.55 -9.17 0.15
N TYR A 64 -1.76 -9.91 0.91
CA TYR A 64 -0.67 -9.35 1.70
C TYR A 64 0.66 -9.63 1.02
N THR A 65 1.58 -8.67 1.04
CA THR A 65 2.91 -8.83 0.43
C THR A 65 3.96 -8.10 1.25
N ASN A 66 5.16 -8.68 1.36
CA ASN A 66 6.30 -8.06 2.01
C ASN A 66 7.22 -7.44 0.97
N TYR A 67 7.58 -6.17 1.16
CA TYR A 67 8.56 -5.46 0.36
C TYR A 67 9.72 -5.01 1.24
N LYS A 68 10.97 -5.17 0.76
CA LYS A 68 12.14 -4.67 1.49
C LYS A 68 12.02 -3.15 1.61
N LEU A 69 12.16 -2.61 2.81
CA LEU A 69 11.94 -1.19 3.07
C LEU A 69 12.87 -0.31 2.19
N LYS A 70 14.11 -0.74 1.99
CA LYS A 70 15.08 -0.07 1.09
C LYS A 70 14.65 0.05 -0.38
N ASN A 71 13.68 -0.77 -0.83
CA ASN A 71 13.16 -0.72 -2.18
C ASN A 71 11.91 0.18 -2.28
N ILE A 72 11.46 0.78 -1.18
CA ILE A 72 10.27 1.63 -1.15
C ILE A 72 10.73 3.07 -1.20
N HIS A 73 10.16 3.84 -2.12
CA HIS A 73 10.38 5.28 -2.14
C HIS A 73 9.73 5.92 -0.90
N PRO A 74 10.43 6.82 -0.18
CA PRO A 74 9.91 7.37 1.08
C PRO A 74 8.65 8.23 0.89
N ILE A 75 8.53 8.90 -0.26
CA ILE A 75 7.33 9.67 -0.61
C ILE A 75 6.20 8.74 -1.04
N VAL A 76 5.05 8.91 -0.41
CA VAL A 76 3.80 8.20 -0.69
C VAL A 76 2.68 9.20 -0.96
N LYS A 77 1.60 8.73 -1.59
CA LYS A 77 0.36 9.49 -1.78
C LYS A 77 -0.76 8.83 -0.98
N VAL A 78 -1.57 9.62 -0.29
CA VAL A 78 -2.84 9.16 0.28
C VAL A 78 -3.96 9.76 -0.57
N GLN A 79 -4.89 8.92 -1.01
CA GLN A 79 -6.01 9.34 -1.85
C GLN A 79 -7.34 8.88 -1.25
N VAL A 80 -8.39 9.65 -1.53
CA VAL A 80 -9.76 9.31 -1.14
C VAL A 80 -10.33 8.36 -2.19
N GLN A 81 -10.95 7.28 -1.74
CA GLN A 81 -11.70 6.36 -2.59
C GLN A 81 -12.93 7.09 -3.14
N VAL A 82 -13.01 7.19 -4.46
CA VAL A 82 -14.18 7.76 -5.14
C VAL A 82 -15.16 6.63 -5.44
N PHE A 83 -16.24 6.56 -4.67
CA PHE A 83 -17.32 5.60 -4.90
C PHE A 83 -18.12 6.00 -6.15
N ARG A 84 -18.04 5.21 -7.22
CA ARG A 84 -19.03 5.34 -8.31
C ARG A 84 -20.36 4.75 -7.82
N LYS A 85 -21.40 5.57 -7.76
CA LYS A 85 -22.78 5.16 -7.40
C LYS A 85 -23.16 3.88 -8.17
N GLY A 86 -23.42 2.80 -7.45
CA GLY A 86 -23.92 1.52 -7.99
C GLY A 86 -22.87 0.44 -8.28
N GLY A 87 -21.58 0.68 -8.05
CA GLY A 87 -20.51 -0.30 -8.28
C GLY A 87 -19.76 -0.68 -7.01
N LYS A 88 -19.25 -1.92 -6.94
CA LYS A 88 -18.38 -2.45 -5.88
C LYS A 88 -17.31 -1.42 -5.45
N GLU A 89 -16.93 -1.45 -4.17
CA GLU A 89 -15.75 -0.73 -3.67
C GLU A 89 -14.54 -1.06 -4.53
N ILE A 90 -14.11 -0.13 -5.37
CA ILE A 90 -12.91 -0.26 -6.18
C ILE A 90 -12.03 0.91 -5.80
N CYS A 91 -10.85 0.62 -5.26
CA CYS A 91 -9.77 1.61 -5.24
C CYS A 91 -9.46 1.97 -6.70
N VAL A 92 -9.83 3.19 -7.09
CA VAL A 92 -9.60 3.76 -8.43
C VAL A 92 -8.18 4.21 -8.57
#